data_AF-A0A926Z8H2-F1
#
_entry.id   AF-A0A926Z8H2-F1
#
_cell.length_a   1.000
_cell.length_b   1.000
_cell.length_c   1.000
_cell.angle_alpha   90.00
_cell.angle_beta   90.00
_cell.angle_gamma   90.00
#
_symmetry.space_group_name_H-M   'P 1'
#
loop_
_entity.id
_entity.type
_entity.pdbx_description
1 polymer ?
#
loop_
_entity_poly.entity_id
_entity_poly.type
_entity_poly.pdbx_seq_one_letter_code
_entity_poly.pdbx_strand_id
1 'polypeptide(L)'
;MTVREQLSQELEQASDSLVEEILDFCLFLKQRQQAKVNNKATETKTNGILDLLERVKEIQAQVPPEEWDKLPHDGSINHDHYLYGSPKVEE
;
A
#
# COMPACT_ATOMS: atom_id res chain seq x y z
N MET A 1 -12.07 -2.21 -41.45
CA MET A 1 -10.97 -1.45 -40.83
C MET A 1 -10.71 -2.04 -39.47
N THR A 2 -9.49 -2.44 -39.22
CA THR A 2 -9.05 -2.87 -37.89
C THR A 2 -8.72 -1.63 -37.05
N VAL A 3 -8.87 -1.73 -35.73
CA VAL A 3 -8.56 -0.62 -34.80
C VAL A 3 -7.11 -0.12 -34.98
N ARG A 4 -6.20 -0.99 -35.43
CA ARG A 4 -4.81 -0.65 -35.73
C ARG A 4 -4.67 0.27 -36.95
N GLU A 5 -5.41 -0.02 -38.02
CA GLU A 5 -5.37 0.80 -39.24
C GLU A 5 -5.96 2.19 -39.00
N GLN A 6 -7.05 2.27 -38.23
CA GLN A 6 -7.67 3.55 -37.88
C GLN A 6 -6.75 4.40 -37.00
N LEU A 7 -6.03 3.80 -36.05
CA LEU A 7 -5.03 4.50 -35.23
C LEU A 7 -3.88 5.04 -36.07
N SER A 8 -3.38 4.26 -37.04
CA SER A 8 -2.30 4.69 -37.93
C SER A 8 -2.71 5.87 -38.81
N GLN A 9 -3.94 5.85 -39.35
CA GLN A 9 -4.45 6.96 -40.15
C GLN A 9 -4.66 8.24 -39.32
N GLU A 10 -5.12 8.10 -38.07
CA GLU A 10 -5.29 9.24 -37.16
C GLU A 10 -3.95 9.83 -36.70
N LEU A 11 -2.92 8.99 -36.54
CA LEU A 11 -1.56 9.42 -36.20
C LEU A 11 -0.86 10.16 -37.34
N GLU A 12 -1.17 9.85 -38.60
CA GLU A 12 -0.62 10.57 -39.77
C GLU A 12 -1.21 11.97 -39.95
N GLN A 13 -2.44 12.20 -39.48
CA GLN A 13 -3.11 13.51 -39.52
C GLN A 13 -3.01 14.29 -38.20
N ALA A 14 -2.53 13.65 -37.14
CA ALA A 14 -2.31 14.28 -35.85
C ALA A 14 -1.12 15.25 -35.88
N SER A 15 -1.19 16.28 -35.05
CA SER A 15 -0.05 17.16 -34.82
C SER A 15 1.03 16.45 -34.00
N ASP A 16 2.30 16.84 -34.20
CA ASP A 16 3.45 16.25 -33.49
C ASP A 16 3.28 16.29 -31.95
N SER A 17 2.67 17.35 -31.41
CA SER A 17 2.33 17.48 -29.98
C SER A 17 1.35 16.41 -29.51
N LEU A 18 0.35 16.04 -30.31
CA LEU A 18 -0.59 14.99 -29.97
C LEU A 18 0.05 13.61 -30.09
N VAL A 19 0.95 13.43 -31.08
CA VAL A 19 1.72 12.20 -31.26
C VAL A 19 2.63 11.95 -30.06
N GLU A 20 3.26 12.98 -29.50
CA GLU A 20 4.05 12.89 -28.27
C GLU A 20 3.19 12.45 -27.07
N GLU A 21 2.04 13.07 -26.84
CA GLU A 21 1.13 12.68 -25.75
C GLU A 21 0.60 11.24 -25.90
N ILE A 22 0.26 10.83 -27.12
CA ILE A 22 -0.19 9.47 -27.41
C ILE A 22 0.96 8.47 -27.22
N LEU A 23 2.18 8.83 -27.61
CA LEU A 23 3.37 8.01 -27.40
C LEU A 23 3.66 7.84 -25.91
N ASP A 24 3.65 8.92 -25.13
CA ASP A 24 3.81 8.88 -23.68
C ASP A 24 2.75 8.03 -23.03
N PHE A 25 1.49 8.16 -23.46
CA PHE A 25 0.41 7.31 -22.98
C PHE A 25 0.62 5.84 -23.34
N CYS A 26 1.10 5.54 -24.55
CA CYS A 26 1.45 4.18 -24.98
C CYS A 26 2.61 3.59 -24.17
N LEU A 27 3.66 4.38 -23.91
CA LEU A 27 4.81 3.99 -23.09
C LEU A 27 4.37 3.74 -21.65
N PHE A 28 3.54 4.61 -21.09
CA PHE A 28 2.92 4.43 -19.79
C PHE A 28 2.09 3.13 -19.72
N LEU A 29 1.25 2.86 -20.72
CA LEU A 29 0.46 1.63 -20.77
C LEU A 29 1.34 0.38 -20.89
N LYS A 30 2.42 0.42 -21.69
CA LYS A 30 3.40 -0.67 -21.78
C LYS A 30 4.11 -0.89 -20.46
N GLN A 31 4.57 0.16 -19.80
CA GLN A 31 5.24 0.07 -18.51
C GLN A 31 4.29 -0.48 -17.43
N ARG A 32 3.01 -0.07 -17.45
CA ARG A 32 1.97 -0.63 -16.59
C ARG A 32 1.67 -2.10 -16.91
N GLN A 33 1.67 -2.51 -18.17
CA GLN A 33 1.46 -3.91 -18.54
C GLN A 33 2.62 -4.81 -18.13
N GLN A 34 3.87 -4.35 -18.29
CA GLN A 34 5.04 -5.06 -17.76
C GLN A 34 4.99 -5.13 -16.23
N ALA A 35 4.56 -4.05 -15.58
CA ALA A 35 4.31 -4.06 -14.14
C ALA A 35 3.22 -5.05 -13.75
N LYS A 36 2.20 -5.34 -14.58
CA LYS A 36 1.16 -6.35 -14.28
C LYS A 36 1.62 -7.81 -14.43
N VAL A 37 2.62 -8.08 -15.27
CA VAL A 37 3.23 -9.43 -15.38
C VAL A 37 4.11 -9.72 -14.16
N ASN A 38 4.73 -8.69 -13.57
CA ASN A 38 5.48 -8.81 -12.30
C ASN A 38 4.64 -8.50 -11.04
N ASN A 39 3.53 -7.77 -11.15
CA ASN A 39 2.62 -7.45 -10.05
C ASN A 39 1.25 -8.08 -10.29
N LYS A 40 1.15 -9.33 -9.81
CA LYS A 40 -0.09 -9.85 -9.23
C LYS A 40 -0.39 -9.22 -7.84
N ALA A 41 0.33 -8.15 -7.48
CA ALA A 41 0.25 -7.43 -6.22
C ALA A 41 0.16 -5.92 -6.47
N THR A 42 -1.02 -5.40 -6.81
CA THR A 42 -1.30 -3.97 -6.72
C THR A 42 -2.71 -3.74 -6.15
N GLU A 43 -2.86 -4.05 -4.86
CA GLU A 43 -3.82 -3.43 -3.94
C GLU A 43 -3.08 -2.38 -3.08
N THR A 44 -2.46 -1.39 -3.73
CA THR A 44 -1.42 -0.54 -3.10
C THR A 44 -1.96 0.62 -2.26
N LYS A 45 -3.08 0.45 -1.55
CA LYS A 45 -3.44 1.35 -0.43
C LYS A 45 -3.92 0.61 0.83
N THR A 46 -4.30 -0.65 0.72
CA THR A 46 -4.56 -1.56 1.86
C THR A 46 -3.29 -2.32 2.30
N ASN A 47 -2.36 -2.56 1.37
CA ASN A 47 -1.17 -3.38 1.63
C ASN A 47 -0.24 -2.86 2.74
N GLY A 48 -0.09 -1.54 2.94
CA GLY A 48 0.82 -1.03 3.98
C GLY A 48 0.31 -1.25 5.42
N ILE A 49 -1.00 -1.17 5.62
CA ILE A 49 -1.63 -1.44 6.93
C ILE A 49 -1.67 -2.95 7.17
N LEU A 50 -1.95 -3.75 6.13
CA LEU A 50 -1.91 -5.22 6.21
C LEU A 50 -0.51 -5.74 6.53
N ASP A 51 0.53 -5.18 5.92
CA ASP A 51 1.94 -5.53 6.18
C ASP A 51 2.35 -5.20 7.62
N LEU A 52 1.95 -4.02 8.13
CA LEU A 52 2.18 -3.66 9.53
C LEU A 52 1.43 -4.61 10.48
N LEU A 53 0.18 -4.94 10.20
CA LEU A 53 -0.63 -5.85 11.02
C LEU A 53 -0.07 -7.27 11.02
N GLU A 54 0.39 -7.77 9.87
CA GLU A 54 1.08 -9.07 9.79
C GLU A 54 2.35 -9.04 10.64
N ARG A 55 3.16 -7.99 10.55
CA ARG A 55 4.37 -7.85 11.36
C ARG A 55 4.07 -7.79 12.85
N VAL A 56 3.03 -7.05 13.25
CA VAL A 56 2.58 -7.01 14.65
C VAL A 56 2.13 -8.40 15.11
N LYS A 57 1.40 -9.15 14.29
CA LYS A 57 0.95 -10.51 14.62
C LYS A 57 2.12 -11.48 14.78
N GLU A 58 3.15 -11.40 13.94
CA GLU A 58 4.39 -12.18 14.08
C GLU A 58 5.12 -11.89 15.39
N ILE A 59 5.13 -10.62 15.83
CA ILE A 59 5.73 -10.22 17.10
C ILE A 59 4.88 -10.73 18.27
N GLN A 60 3.55 -10.60 18.18
CA GLN A 60 2.63 -11.09 19.21
C GLN A 60 2.73 -12.61 19.42
N ALA A 61 2.92 -13.38 18.35
CA ALA A 61 3.06 -14.83 18.41
C ALA A 61 4.33 -15.31 19.13
N GLN A 62 5.34 -14.45 19.29
CA GLN A 62 6.56 -14.75 20.04
C GLN A 62 6.39 -14.61 21.55
N VAL A 63 5.30 -13.98 22.00
CA VAL A 63 5.03 -13.71 23.43
C VAL A 63 4.01 -14.72 23.96
N PRO A 64 4.32 -15.47 25.04
CA PRO A 64 3.38 -16.41 25.64
C PRO A 64 2.07 -15.75 26.13
N PRO A 65 0.93 -16.47 26.09
CA PRO A 65 -0.38 -15.95 26.55
C PRO A 65 -0.36 -15.48 28.01
N GLU A 66 0.43 -16.14 28.86
CA GLU A 66 0.58 -15.82 30.29
C GLU A 66 1.17 -14.42 30.52
N GLU A 67 1.99 -13.90 29.60
CA GLU A 67 2.53 -12.55 29.68
C GLU A 67 1.52 -11.49 29.23
N TRP A 68 0.58 -11.87 28.35
CA TRP A 68 -0.52 -10.99 27.93
C TRP A 68 -1.52 -10.76 29.06
N ASP A 69 -1.77 -11.74 29.93
CA ASP A 69 -2.64 -11.60 31.11
C ASP A 69 -2.05 -10.68 32.20
N LYS A 70 -0.73 -10.48 32.21
CA LYS A 70 -0.07 -9.56 33.14
C LYS A 70 -0.17 -8.10 32.68
N LEU A 71 -0.55 -7.85 31.43
CA LEU A 71 -0.61 -6.50 30.91
C LEU A 71 -1.86 -5.77 31.41
N PRO A 72 -1.73 -4.53 31.89
CA PRO A 72 -2.86 -3.75 32.35
C PRO A 72 -3.76 -3.35 31.18
N HIS A 73 -5.07 -3.51 31.37
CA HIS A 73 -6.06 -3.14 30.36
C HIS A 73 -6.04 -1.64 30.02
N ASP A 74 -5.69 -0.81 31.00
CA ASP A 74 -5.56 0.64 30.89
C ASP A 74 -4.12 1.08 30.56
N GLY A 75 -3.28 0.16 30.06
CA GLY A 75 -1.88 0.44 29.75
C GLY A 75 -1.67 1.55 28.71
N SER A 76 -2.64 1.79 27.82
CA SER A 76 -2.57 2.91 26.87
C SER A 76 -2.67 4.28 27.55
N ILE A 77 -3.51 4.38 28.58
CA ILE A 77 -3.79 5.61 29.34
C ILE A 77 -2.73 5.80 30.43
N ASN A 78 -2.42 4.72 31.15
CA ASN A 78 -1.58 4.74 32.35
C ASN A 78 -0.15 4.24 32.09
N HIS A 79 0.37 4.37 30.87
CA HIS A 79 1.72 3.89 30.55
C HIS A 79 2.78 4.51 31.47
N ASP A 80 2.66 5.79 31.83
CA ASP A 80 3.59 6.46 32.74
C ASP A 80 3.57 5.89 34.15
N HIS A 81 2.41 5.44 34.63
CA HIS A 81 2.29 4.77 35.92
C HIS A 81 3.04 3.43 35.91
N TYR A 82 2.85 2.63 34.86
CA TYR A 82 3.46 1.30 34.76
C TYR A 82 4.95 1.33 34.40
N LEU A 83 5.41 2.35 33.66
CA LEU A 83 6.80 2.49 33.25
C LEU A 83 7.66 3.27 34.26
N TYR A 84 7.07 4.28 34.92
CA TYR A 84 7.83 5.24 35.73
C TYR A 84 7.32 5.38 37.17
N GLY A 85 6.22 4.73 37.54
CA GLY A 85 5.62 4.85 38.87
C GLY A 85 4.87 6.16 39.12
N SER A 86 4.53 6.90 38.06
CA SER A 86 3.70 8.12 38.14
C SER A 86 2.32 7.84 38.73
N PRO A 87 1.61 8.83 39.28
CA PRO A 87 0.24 8.65 39.75
C PRO A 87 -0.66 8.13 38.63
N LYS A 88 -1.56 7.20 38.96
CA LYS A 88 -2.54 6.66 38.00
C LYS A 88 -3.55 7.75 37.64
N VAL A 89 -3.80 7.93 36.35
CA VAL A 89 -4.86 8.77 35.80
C VAL A 89 -6.13 7.91 35.74
N GLU A 90 -7.11 8.26 36.56
CA GLU A 90 -8.46 7.70 36.49
C GLU A 90 -9.27 8.57 35.53
N GLU A 91 -9.82 7.97 34.46
CA GLU A 91 -10.83 8.62 33.59
C GLU A 91 -12.24 8.52 34.20
#